data_AF-A0AAV0JHP2-F1
#
_entry.id   AF-A0AAV0JHP2-F1
#
_cell.length_a   1.000
_cell.length_b   1.000
_cell.length_c   1.000
_cell.angle_alpha   90.00
_cell.angle_beta   90.00
_cell.angle_gamma   90.00
#
_symmetry.space_group_name_H-M   'P 1'
#
loop_
_entity.id
_entity.type
_entity.pdbx_description
1 polymer ?
#
loop_
_entity_poly.entity_id
_entity_poly.type
_entity_poly.pdbx_seq_one_letter_code
_entity_poly.pdbx_strand_id
1 'polypeptide(L)'
;MESIPDICERTASNAVWTCPGDTVFYDASVIWGLIGPRRIFGDLGAYASVNWFFLGGAIAPVLVWLATRAFPRLEWIRLVNIPVLIGATGLMPPATAVNYTSWILAGFLSGFVVFRYRPEMWQRYNYVLSGSLDAGLAFMGVLLYLCLGLENVSLDWWGNDLDSCPLACCPTAQGIVAKGCSVSI
;
A
#
# COMPACT_ATOMS: atom_id res chain seq x y z
N MET A 1 17.91 27.10 -4.56
CA MET A 1 16.94 26.03 -4.28
C MET A 1 15.85 26.68 -3.47
N GLU A 2 14.80 27.16 -4.13
CA GLU A 2 13.65 27.77 -3.45
C GLU A 2 12.78 26.63 -2.93
N SER A 3 12.91 26.32 -1.64
CA SER A 3 12.02 25.38 -0.97
C SER A 3 10.74 26.12 -0.60
N ILE A 4 9.60 25.62 -1.04
CA ILE A 4 8.30 26.10 -0.58
C ILE A 4 8.11 25.55 0.84
N PRO A 5 8.06 26.40 1.88
CA PRO A 5 7.78 25.93 3.23
C PRO A 5 6.37 25.32 3.28
N ASP A 6 6.21 24.27 4.09
CA ASP A 6 4.93 23.67 4.45
C ASP A 6 4.12 23.04 3.30
N ILE A 7 4.75 22.70 2.18
CA ILE A 7 4.09 22.07 1.01
C ILE A 7 3.45 20.71 1.34
N CYS A 8 3.94 20.00 2.35
CA CYS A 8 3.45 18.67 2.75
C CYS A 8 2.57 18.71 4.02
N GLU A 9 2.28 19.90 4.57
CA GLU A 9 1.54 20.09 5.81
C GLU A 9 0.02 19.91 5.56
N ARG A 10 -0.58 18.84 6.09
CA ARG A 10 -2.02 18.54 5.90
C ARG A 10 -2.97 19.56 6.56
N THR A 11 -2.46 20.43 7.43
CA THR A 11 -3.28 21.41 8.19
C THR A 11 -3.44 22.74 7.48
N ALA A 12 -2.66 22.99 6.42
CA ALA A 12 -2.88 24.15 5.58
C ALA A 12 -4.17 23.96 4.77
N SER A 13 -5.11 24.88 4.91
CA SER A 13 -6.43 24.85 4.25
C SER A 13 -6.39 24.84 2.71
N ASN A 14 -5.20 24.97 2.11
CA ASN A 14 -4.94 24.98 0.68
C ASN A 14 -3.94 23.88 0.24
N ALA A 15 -3.73 22.83 1.05
CA ALA A 15 -2.74 21.80 0.76
C ALA A 15 -3.22 20.87 -0.38
N VAL A 16 -2.86 21.22 -1.61
CA VAL A 16 -3.05 20.37 -2.81
C VAL A 16 -2.09 19.17 -2.80
N TRP A 17 -0.97 19.27 -2.09
CA TRP A 17 0.10 18.28 -2.08
C TRP A 17 0.13 17.50 -0.76
N THR A 18 0.14 16.17 -0.84
CA THR A 18 0.03 15.29 0.35
C THR A 18 1.32 14.52 0.68
N CYS A 19 2.36 14.63 -0.16
CA CYS A 19 3.71 14.05 -0.01
C CYS A 19 3.82 12.70 0.76
N PRO A 20 3.07 11.65 0.39
CA PRO A 20 2.99 10.43 1.18
C PRO A 20 4.30 9.63 1.25
N GLY A 21 5.18 9.78 0.25
CA GLY A 21 6.50 9.12 0.28
C GLY A 21 7.41 9.73 1.35
N ASP A 22 7.52 11.06 1.37
CA ASP A 22 8.41 11.77 2.28
C ASP A 22 7.98 11.62 3.74
N THR A 23 6.68 11.57 4.02
CA THR A 23 6.18 11.32 5.38
C THR A 23 6.58 9.92 5.86
N VAL A 24 6.47 8.89 5.02
CA VAL A 24 6.88 7.52 5.36
C VAL A 24 8.39 7.43 5.58
N PHE A 25 9.19 8.10 4.74
CA PHE A 25 10.65 8.15 4.93
C PHE A 25 11.03 8.89 6.21
N TYR A 26 10.36 10.00 6.52
CA TYR A 26 10.56 10.74 7.75
C TYR A 26 10.21 9.90 8.99
N ASP A 27 9.04 9.26 9.00
CA ASP A 27 8.62 8.38 10.10
C ASP A 27 9.58 7.21 10.28
N ALA A 28 10.04 6.58 9.20
CA ALA A 28 11.06 5.55 9.26
C ALA A 28 12.36 6.06 9.89
N SER A 29 12.80 7.27 9.54
CA SER A 29 14.00 7.88 10.13
C SER A 29 13.85 8.13 11.64
N VAL A 30 12.67 8.51 12.10
CA VAL A 30 12.37 8.71 13.53
C VAL A 30 12.35 7.38 14.27
N ILE A 31 11.71 6.36 13.70
CA ILE A 31 11.64 5.00 14.26
C ILE A 31 13.03 4.40 14.42
N TRP A 32 13.82 4.38 13.34
CA TRP A 32 15.11 3.70 13.33
C TRP A 32 16.27 4.54 13.87
N GLY A 33 16.20 5.87 13.75
CA GLY A 33 17.28 6.78 14.15
C GLY A 33 17.10 7.39 15.55
N LEU A 34 15.91 7.93 15.86
CA LEU A 34 15.68 8.69 17.10
C LEU A 34 15.18 7.80 18.25
N ILE A 35 14.15 6.99 18.01
CA ILE A 35 13.51 6.16 19.05
C ILE A 35 14.30 4.86 19.27
N GLY A 36 14.76 4.26 18.18
CA GLY A 36 15.48 3.00 18.16
C GLY A 36 14.56 1.77 18.28
N PRO A 37 15.01 0.62 17.75
CA PRO A 37 14.16 -0.57 17.62
C PRO A 37 13.71 -1.16 18.96
N ARG A 38 14.48 -1.00 20.04
CA ARG A 38 14.15 -1.57 21.35
C ARG A 38 12.87 -0.98 21.96
N ARG A 39 12.52 0.27 21.65
CA ARG A 39 11.33 0.93 22.20
C ARG A 39 10.07 0.70 21.36
N ILE A 40 10.23 0.20 20.13
CA ILE A 40 9.13 -0.04 19.19
C ILE A 40 8.86 -1.54 19.06
N PHE A 41 9.90 -2.32 18.80
CA PHE A 41 9.86 -3.76 18.58
C PHE A 41 10.40 -4.58 19.77
N GLY A 42 10.99 -3.96 20.79
CA GLY A 42 11.50 -4.66 21.99
C GLY A 42 10.48 -4.73 23.13
N ASP A 43 10.95 -5.16 24.31
CA ASP A 43 10.11 -5.45 25.49
C ASP A 43 9.26 -4.29 26.01
N LEU A 44 9.60 -3.06 25.63
CA LEU A 44 8.94 -1.81 26.05
C LEU A 44 8.02 -1.23 24.97
N GLY A 45 7.92 -1.87 23.80
CA GLY A 45 7.21 -1.37 22.63
C GLY A 45 5.90 -2.10 22.35
N ALA A 46 4.93 -1.38 21.77
CA ALA A 46 3.62 -1.92 21.40
C ALA A 46 3.68 -2.92 20.23
N TYR A 47 4.78 -2.95 19.47
CA TYR A 47 4.93 -3.76 18.25
C TYR A 47 5.86 -4.97 18.41
N ALA A 48 6.10 -5.43 19.64
CA ALA A 48 6.92 -6.61 19.90
C ALA A 48 6.41 -7.88 19.19
N SER A 49 5.08 -7.99 18.99
CA SER A 49 4.45 -9.10 18.26
C SER A 49 4.85 -9.16 16.79
N VAL A 50 5.27 -8.05 16.18
CA VAL A 50 5.64 -7.98 14.76
C VAL A 50 6.89 -8.83 14.47
N ASN A 51 7.77 -9.01 15.46
CA ASN A 51 8.96 -9.85 15.29
C ASN A 51 8.62 -11.32 15.00
N TRP A 52 7.43 -11.80 15.40
CA TRP A 52 6.99 -13.17 15.08
C TRP A 52 6.73 -13.38 13.59
N PHE A 53 6.51 -12.31 12.82
CA PHE A 53 6.39 -12.43 11.36
C PHE A 53 7.70 -12.83 10.69
N PHE A 54 8.88 -12.62 11.31
CA PHE A 54 10.13 -13.17 10.79
C PHE A 54 10.15 -14.70 10.84
N LEU A 55 9.66 -15.27 11.96
CA LEU A 55 9.48 -16.72 12.10
C LEU A 55 8.41 -17.22 11.12
N GLY A 56 7.28 -16.52 11.01
CA GLY A 56 6.23 -16.82 10.04
C GLY A 56 6.76 -16.84 8.60
N GLY A 57 7.52 -15.83 8.21
CA GLY A 57 8.15 -15.73 6.88
C GLY A 57 9.18 -16.81 6.60
N ALA A 58 9.94 -17.25 7.62
CA ALA A 58 10.88 -18.37 7.48
C ALA A 58 10.17 -19.74 7.37
N ILE A 59 9.07 -19.91 8.09
CA ILE A 59 8.31 -21.17 8.12
C ILE A 59 7.43 -21.32 6.86
N ALA A 60 6.87 -20.23 6.35
CA ALA A 60 5.94 -20.26 5.23
C ALA A 60 6.46 -20.95 3.94
N PRO A 61 7.70 -20.72 3.46
CA PRO A 61 8.23 -21.46 2.30
C PRO A 61 8.45 -22.95 2.61
N VAL A 62 8.80 -23.31 3.84
CA VAL A 62 8.97 -24.71 4.28
C VAL A 62 7.62 -25.43 4.28
N LEU A 63 6.54 -24.76 4.71
CA LEU A 63 5.18 -25.32 4.65
C LEU A 63 4.73 -25.57 3.21
N VAL A 64 5.02 -24.67 2.28
CA VAL A 64 4.70 -24.89 0.85
C VAL A 64 5.51 -26.03 0.26
N TRP A 65 6.79 -26.15 0.63
CA TRP A 65 7.62 -27.28 0.22
C TRP A 65 7.07 -28.63 0.75
N LEU A 66 6.61 -28.67 2.00
CA LEU A 66 5.96 -29.87 2.54
C LEU A 66 4.61 -30.16 1.85
N ALA A 67 3.81 -29.14 1.61
CA ALA A 67 2.50 -29.27 0.95
C ALA A 67 2.62 -29.80 -0.48
N THR A 68 3.60 -29.31 -1.26
CA THR A 68 3.90 -29.83 -2.60
C THR A 68 4.34 -31.30 -2.58
N ARG A 69 5.00 -31.76 -1.51
CA ARG A 69 5.43 -33.15 -1.35
C ARG A 69 4.29 -34.09 -0.93
N ALA A 70 3.36 -33.61 -0.10
CA ALA A 70 2.22 -34.37 0.39
C ALA A 70 1.09 -34.50 -0.66
N PHE A 71 0.92 -33.48 -1.51
CA PHE A 71 -0.15 -33.43 -2.52
C PHE A 71 0.39 -33.28 -3.95
N PRO A 72 1.02 -34.32 -4.51
CA PRO A 72 1.59 -34.27 -5.86
C PRO A 72 0.54 -34.14 -6.99
N ARG A 73 -0.75 -34.35 -6.68
CA ARG A 73 -1.85 -34.24 -7.66
C ARG A 73 -2.36 -32.80 -7.86
N LEU A 74 -2.01 -31.87 -6.98
CA LEU A 74 -2.52 -30.49 -7.00
C LEU A 74 -1.44 -29.56 -7.56
N GLU A 75 -1.31 -29.51 -8.89
CA GLU A 75 -0.28 -28.73 -9.59
C GLU A 75 -0.32 -27.22 -9.31
N TRP A 76 -1.50 -26.69 -8.93
CA TRP A 76 -1.67 -25.27 -8.58
C TRP A 76 -0.89 -24.83 -7.33
N ILE A 77 -0.63 -25.74 -6.38
CA ILE A 77 0.12 -25.42 -5.16
C ILE A 77 1.59 -25.10 -5.50
N ARG A 78 2.11 -25.67 -6.60
CA ARG A 78 3.46 -25.40 -7.09
C ARG A 78 3.60 -24.02 -7.76
N LEU A 79 2.48 -23.40 -8.17
CA LEU A 79 2.45 -22.08 -8.78
C LEU A 79 2.43 -20.94 -7.73
N VAL A 80 2.11 -21.25 -6.47
CA VAL A 80 2.05 -20.26 -5.39
C VAL A 80 3.44 -20.01 -4.80
N ASN A 81 4.04 -18.89 -5.16
CA ASN A 81 5.33 -18.44 -4.62
C ASN A 81 5.12 -17.53 -3.41
N ILE A 82 5.09 -18.12 -2.21
CA ILE A 82 4.93 -17.38 -0.96
C ILE A 82 5.98 -16.27 -0.76
N PRO A 83 7.28 -16.46 -1.08
CA PRO A 83 8.26 -15.38 -0.95
C PRO A 83 7.91 -14.16 -1.83
N VAL A 84 7.34 -14.37 -3.01
CA VAL A 84 6.91 -13.30 -3.90
C VAL A 84 5.69 -12.58 -3.32
N LEU A 85 4.75 -13.33 -2.73
CA LEU A 85 3.56 -12.75 -2.08
C LEU A 85 3.92 -11.92 -0.85
N ILE A 86 4.84 -12.41 0.01
CA ILE A 86 5.31 -11.68 1.18
C ILE A 86 6.17 -10.47 0.76
N GLY A 87 7.00 -10.61 -0.27
CA GLY A 87 7.78 -9.50 -0.82
C GLY A 87 6.90 -8.40 -1.42
N ALA A 88 5.77 -8.77 -2.04
CA ALA A 88 4.85 -7.80 -2.64
C ALA A 88 4.22 -6.86 -1.59
N THR A 89 4.03 -7.30 -0.35
CA THR A 89 3.49 -6.46 0.73
C THR A 89 4.54 -5.52 1.34
N GLY A 90 5.79 -5.51 0.86
CA GLY A 90 6.86 -4.67 1.38
C GLY A 90 6.72 -3.16 1.09
N LEU A 91 5.83 -2.77 0.17
CA LEU A 91 5.54 -1.36 -0.16
C LEU A 91 4.35 -0.80 0.64
N MET A 92 3.90 -1.53 1.66
CA MET A 92 2.90 -1.12 2.63
C MET A 92 3.67 -0.57 3.84
N PRO A 93 3.93 0.75 4.00
CA PRO A 93 3.40 1.98 3.36
C PRO A 93 4.37 2.56 2.28
N PRO A 94 3.92 3.41 1.32
CA PRO A 94 2.73 4.28 1.32
C PRO A 94 1.49 3.71 0.61
N ALA A 95 1.56 2.49 0.04
CA ALA A 95 0.43 1.94 -0.69
C ALA A 95 -0.72 1.54 0.25
N THR A 96 -1.95 2.00 -0.03
CA THR A 96 -3.15 1.68 0.74
C THR A 96 -3.68 0.29 0.41
N ALA A 97 -4.57 -0.24 1.26
CA ALA A 97 -5.20 -1.54 1.05
C ALA A 97 -5.95 -1.63 -0.30
N VAL A 98 -6.56 -0.52 -0.74
CA VAL A 98 -7.27 -0.42 -2.03
C VAL A 98 -6.33 -0.60 -3.22
N ASN A 99 -5.09 -0.09 -3.14
CA ASN A 99 -4.09 -0.28 -4.20
C ASN A 99 -3.72 -1.76 -4.33
N TYR A 100 -3.58 -2.46 -3.20
CA TYR A 100 -3.26 -3.88 -3.19
C TYR A 100 -4.41 -4.76 -3.70
N THR A 101 -5.64 -4.50 -3.28
CA THR A 101 -6.81 -5.25 -3.78
C THR A 101 -7.00 -5.03 -5.28
N SER A 102 -6.84 -3.79 -5.76
CA SER A 102 -6.90 -3.46 -7.19
C SER A 102 -5.80 -4.16 -7.98
N TRP A 103 -4.56 -4.18 -7.46
CA TRP A 103 -3.45 -4.88 -8.10
C TRP A 103 -3.68 -6.40 -8.19
N ILE A 104 -4.19 -7.01 -7.12
CA ILE A 104 -4.53 -8.45 -7.11
C ILE A 104 -5.64 -8.74 -8.13
N LEU A 105 -6.68 -7.91 -8.20
CA LEU A 105 -7.77 -8.09 -9.16
C LEU A 105 -7.29 -7.93 -10.60
N ALA A 106 -6.52 -6.88 -10.90
CA ALA A 106 -5.95 -6.65 -12.22
C ALA A 106 -4.99 -7.78 -12.63
N GLY A 107 -4.13 -8.22 -11.69
CA GLY A 107 -3.22 -9.35 -11.88
C GLY A 107 -3.97 -10.67 -12.12
N PHE A 108 -5.07 -10.91 -11.41
CA PHE A 108 -5.91 -12.10 -11.61
C PHE A 108 -6.63 -12.06 -12.97
N LEU A 109 -7.23 -10.92 -13.32
CA LEU A 109 -7.91 -10.77 -14.61
C LEU A 109 -6.96 -10.93 -15.78
N SER A 110 -5.81 -10.24 -15.76
CA SER A 110 -4.81 -10.37 -16.83
C SER A 110 -4.13 -11.74 -16.82
N GLY A 111 -3.58 -12.15 -15.67
CA GLY A 111 -2.70 -13.31 -15.55
C GLY A 111 -3.42 -14.66 -15.50
N PHE A 112 -4.68 -14.73 -15.04
CA PHE A 112 -5.43 -15.98 -14.96
C PHE A 112 -6.56 -16.05 -16.00
N VAL A 113 -7.42 -15.02 -16.08
CA VAL A 113 -8.58 -15.04 -16.98
C VAL A 113 -8.14 -14.86 -18.44
N VAL A 114 -7.51 -13.73 -18.77
CA VAL A 114 -7.15 -13.44 -20.18
C VAL A 114 -6.14 -14.47 -20.70
N PHE A 115 -5.18 -14.88 -19.87
CA PHE A 115 -4.23 -15.94 -20.22
C PHE A 115 -4.92 -17.28 -20.54
N ARG A 116 -5.96 -17.68 -19.79
CA ARG A 116 -6.65 -18.97 -19.96
C ARG A 116 -7.62 -19.00 -21.15
N TYR A 117 -8.26 -17.88 -21.47
CA TYR A 117 -9.26 -17.79 -22.54
C TYR A 117 -8.68 -17.35 -23.89
N ARG A 118 -7.63 -16.50 -23.92
CA ARG A 118 -7.05 -15.92 -25.16
C ARG A 118 -5.53 -15.72 -25.05
N PRO A 119 -4.72 -16.79 -25.07
CA PRO A 119 -3.27 -16.70 -24.82
C PRO A 119 -2.50 -15.88 -25.87
N GLU A 120 -2.87 -16.00 -27.15
CA GLU A 120 -2.20 -15.26 -28.25
C GLU A 120 -2.39 -13.74 -28.14
N MET A 121 -3.59 -13.32 -27.74
CA MET A 121 -3.90 -11.90 -27.50
C MET A 121 -3.13 -11.38 -26.29
N TRP A 122 -3.06 -12.18 -25.22
CA TRP A 122 -2.35 -11.80 -24.01
C TRP A 122 -0.85 -11.57 -24.27
N GLN A 123 -0.18 -12.51 -24.95
CA GLN A 123 1.25 -12.38 -25.27
C GLN A 123 1.57 -11.15 -26.12
N ARG A 124 0.67 -10.78 -27.05
CA ARG A 124 0.87 -9.65 -27.96
C ARG A 124 0.56 -8.30 -27.33
N TYR A 125 -0.51 -8.22 -26.52
CA TYR A 125 -1.06 -6.93 -26.08
C TYR A 125 -0.87 -6.62 -24.59
N ASN A 126 -0.43 -7.57 -23.74
CA ASN A 126 -0.32 -7.32 -22.31
C ASN A 126 0.63 -6.15 -21.98
N TYR A 127 1.80 -6.09 -22.63
CA TYR A 127 2.74 -4.98 -22.43
C TYR A 127 2.20 -3.64 -22.93
N VAL A 128 1.50 -3.64 -24.06
CA VAL A 128 0.88 -2.43 -24.62
C VAL A 128 -0.25 -1.93 -23.72
N LEU A 129 -1.06 -2.85 -23.19
CA LEU A 129 -2.13 -2.53 -22.25
C LEU A 129 -1.56 -1.91 -20.97
N SER A 130 -0.51 -2.50 -20.38
CA SER A 130 0.17 -1.94 -19.21
C SER A 130 0.66 -0.52 -19.47
N GLY A 131 1.39 -0.30 -20.58
CA GLY A 131 1.89 1.03 -20.94
C GLY A 131 0.75 2.04 -21.21
N SER A 132 -0.37 1.60 -21.78
CA SER A 132 -1.53 2.45 -21.99
C SER A 132 -2.24 2.85 -20.70
N LEU A 133 -2.25 1.98 -19.68
CA LEU A 133 -2.82 2.29 -18.36
C LEU A 133 -1.95 3.31 -17.62
N ASP A 134 -0.62 3.17 -17.67
CA ASP A 134 0.31 4.13 -17.07
C ASP A 134 0.22 5.51 -17.75
N ALA A 135 0.20 5.53 -19.09
CA ALA A 135 0.03 6.77 -19.85
C ALA A 135 -1.36 7.39 -19.63
N GLY A 136 -2.41 6.58 -19.54
CA GLY A 136 -3.77 7.02 -19.27
C GLY A 136 -3.92 7.64 -17.89
N LEU A 137 -3.31 7.05 -16.86
CA LEU A 137 -3.27 7.60 -15.50
C LEU A 137 -2.59 8.97 -15.48
N ALA A 138 -1.42 9.08 -16.12
CA ALA A 138 -0.68 10.35 -16.19
C ALA A 138 -1.50 11.44 -16.91
N PHE A 139 -2.12 11.10 -18.04
CA PHE A 139 -2.96 12.03 -18.80
C PHE A 139 -4.18 12.47 -17.99
N MET A 140 -4.89 11.54 -17.34
CA MET A 140 -6.04 11.86 -16.50
C MET A 140 -5.65 12.71 -15.29
N GLY A 141 -4.49 12.48 -14.69
CA GLY A 141 -3.97 13.31 -13.60
C GLY A 141 -3.80 14.78 -14.02
N VAL A 142 -3.21 15.03 -15.18
CA VAL A 142 -3.06 16.39 -15.72
C VAL A 142 -4.43 17.02 -16.03
N LEU A 143 -5.33 16.25 -16.64
CA LEU A 143 -6.68 16.71 -16.96
C LEU A 143 -7.47 17.10 -15.70
N LEU A 144 -7.45 16.26 -14.66
CA LEU A 144 -8.10 16.55 -13.38
C LEU A 144 -7.47 17.76 -12.68
N TYR A 145 -6.16 17.92 -12.73
CA TYR A 145 -5.49 19.10 -12.18
C TYR A 145 -5.93 20.39 -12.88
N LEU A 146 -5.99 20.39 -14.22
CA LEU A 146 -6.41 21.57 -14.98
C LEU A 146 -7.90 21.89 -14.80
N CYS A 147 -8.77 20.87 -14.72
CA CYS A 147 -10.21 21.08 -14.62
C CYS A 147 -10.71 21.33 -13.20
N LEU A 148 -10.13 20.69 -12.18
CA LEU A 148 -10.60 20.76 -10.79
C LEU A 148 -9.57 21.36 -9.83
N GLY A 149 -8.29 21.02 -10.02
CA GLY A 149 -7.21 21.46 -9.13
C GLY A 149 -6.99 22.97 -9.15
N LEU A 150 -7.03 23.61 -10.32
CA LEU A 150 -6.86 25.06 -10.46
C LEU A 150 -8.00 25.87 -9.82
N GLU A 151 -9.23 25.35 -9.88
CA GLU A 151 -10.43 26.02 -9.36
C GLU A 151 -10.67 25.70 -7.87
N ASN A 152 -9.80 24.89 -7.24
CA ASN A 152 -9.97 24.36 -5.87
C ASN A 152 -11.32 23.68 -5.63
N VAL A 153 -11.86 22.98 -6.63
CA VAL A 153 -13.14 22.28 -6.51
C VAL A 153 -12.90 20.86 -6.01
N SER A 154 -13.28 20.59 -4.75
CA SER A 154 -13.30 19.25 -4.17
C SER A 154 -14.60 18.52 -4.54
N LEU A 155 -14.51 17.39 -5.23
CA LEU A 155 -15.64 16.50 -5.46
C LEU A 155 -15.60 15.33 -4.47
N ASP A 156 -16.60 15.20 -3.61
CA ASP A 156 -16.72 14.02 -2.76
C ASP A 156 -17.41 12.90 -3.53
N TRP A 157 -16.70 11.80 -3.76
CA TRP A 157 -17.20 10.58 -4.40
C TRP A 157 -16.60 9.35 -3.74
N TRP A 158 -17.21 8.19 -4.01
CA TRP A 158 -16.83 6.90 -3.42
C TRP A 158 -15.37 6.48 -3.64
N GLY A 159 -14.65 7.09 -4.59
CA GLY A 159 -13.24 6.81 -4.85
C GLY A 159 -12.25 7.79 -4.22
N ASN A 160 -12.71 8.88 -3.59
CA ASN A 160 -11.82 9.86 -2.95
C ASN A 160 -11.49 9.51 -1.49
N ASP A 161 -12.38 8.81 -0.79
CA ASP A 161 -12.11 8.30 0.56
C ASP A 161 -11.39 6.95 0.49
N LEU A 162 -10.06 7.01 0.48
CA LEU A 162 -9.20 5.81 0.50
C LEU A 162 -9.38 4.99 1.78
N ASP A 163 -9.65 5.68 2.90
CA ASP A 163 -9.96 5.10 4.19
C ASP A 163 -11.37 5.56 4.57
N SER A 164 -12.39 4.72 4.35
CA SER A 164 -13.79 5.02 4.74
C SER A 164 -14.00 5.10 6.27
N CYS A 165 -12.93 5.33 7.04
CA CYS A 165 -12.91 5.43 8.48
C CYS A 165 -12.26 6.75 8.90
N PRO A 166 -13.04 7.76 9.32
CA PRO A 166 -12.50 9.04 9.78
C PRO A 166 -11.65 8.91 11.06
N LEU A 167 -11.74 7.79 11.78
CA LEU A 167 -10.92 7.49 12.95
C LEU A 167 -9.52 6.95 12.61
N ALA A 168 -9.22 6.63 11.35
CA ALA A 168 -7.90 6.13 10.97
C ALA A 168 -6.79 7.18 11.17
N CYS A 169 -7.14 8.47 11.09
CA CYS A 169 -6.23 9.59 11.37
C CYS A 169 -6.09 9.90 12.88
N CYS A 170 -6.86 9.25 13.75
CA CYS A 170 -6.84 9.53 15.18
C CYS A 170 -5.66 8.86 15.88
N PRO A 171 -4.92 9.58 16.74
CA PRO A 171 -3.84 8.98 17.51
C PRO A 171 -4.42 7.93 18.46
N THR A 172 -3.94 6.69 18.34
CA THR A 172 -4.35 5.56 19.18
C THR A 172 -3.48 5.44 20.44
N ALA A 173 -2.40 6.22 20.54
CA ALA A 173 -1.51 6.23 21.69
C ALA A 173 -2.21 6.78 22.95
N GLN A 174 -2.10 6.05 24.06
CA GLN A 174 -2.68 6.43 25.34
C GLN A 174 -2.18 7.81 25.79
N GLY A 175 -3.12 8.71 26.09
CA GLY A 175 -2.84 10.07 26.58
C GLY A 175 -2.66 11.15 25.52
N ILE A 176 -2.75 10.84 24.21
CA ILE A 176 -2.71 11.85 23.14
C ILE A 176 -4.13 12.22 22.72
N VAL A 177 -4.55 13.45 23.01
CA VAL A 177 -5.86 13.98 22.65
C VAL A 177 -5.75 14.83 21.38
N ALA A 178 -6.29 14.34 20.26
CA ALA A 178 -6.45 15.12 19.04
C ALA A 178 -7.89 15.65 18.92
N LYS A 179 -8.05 16.89 18.44
CA LYS A 179 -9.38 17.49 18.21
C LYS A 179 -10.16 16.65 17.20
N GLY A 180 -11.35 16.17 17.60
CA GLY A 180 -12.23 15.36 16.75
C GLY A 180 -12.09 13.84 16.92
N CYS A 181 -11.20 13.37 17.79
CA CYS A 181 -10.95 11.95 18.04
C CYS A 181 -11.44 11.51 19.42
N SER A 182 -12.07 10.34 19.50
CA SER A 182 -12.44 9.73 20.78
C SER A 182 -11.17 9.31 21.54
N VAL A 183 -11.08 9.68 22.81
CA VAL A 183 -9.94 9.33 23.67
C VAL A 183 -9.95 7.81 23.90
N SER A 184 -8.87 7.11 23.52
CA SER A 184 -8.66 5.74 23.95
C SER A 184 -8.36 5.76 25.46
N ILE A 185 -9.32 5.28 26.26
CA ILE A 185 -9.16 5.04 27.71
C ILE A 185 -8.19 3.88 27.92
#